data_AF-A0A1R4G176-F1
#
_entry.id   AF-A0A1R4G176-F1
#
_cell.length_a   1.000
_cell.length_b   1.000
_cell.length_c   1.000
_cell.angle_alpha   90.00
_cell.angle_beta   90.00
_cell.angle_gamma   90.00
#
_symmetry.space_group_name_H-M   'P 1'
#
loop_
_entity.id
_entity.type
_entity.pdbx_description
1 polymer ?
#
loop_
_entity_poly.entity_id
_entity_poly.type
_entity_poly.pdbx_seq_one_letter_code
_entity_poly.pdbx_strand_id
1 'polypeptide(L)'
;MFQRSRRRRRERRSRPGNGGALKDFRWWQLFHRTLFFLDLPDTGRGVSRYAVDVHHAVDEIDDTTTKGRDKTPPVGLYLDGVQVARAEPPVDLPVPGGRIEVAKGAYGLTRMHHVTQGGTERTLVPHRLTLEGRRARLGRDHPRLSRLIGIVAIVILLVGLVLAVPQALEIVTQIEPVAERVGTFRSPISLPAWANVTTIVVGILAATERALTLRSHWLIDADTLWTSLL
;
A
#
# COMPACT_ATOMS: atom_id res chain seq x y z
N MET A 1 -13.83 -22.91 -13.20
CA MET A 1 -13.87 -23.70 -11.94
C MET A 1 -12.89 -23.21 -10.86
N PHE A 2 -11.63 -22.87 -11.18
CA PHE A 2 -10.59 -22.45 -10.21
C PHE A 2 -10.88 -21.17 -9.39
N GLN A 3 -11.67 -20.24 -9.89
CA GLN A 3 -12.00 -19.00 -9.15
C GLN A 3 -12.97 -19.25 -7.98
N ARG A 4 -13.91 -20.20 -8.10
CA ARG A 4 -14.90 -20.52 -7.05
C ARG A 4 -14.25 -21.18 -5.83
N SER A 5 -13.23 -22.03 -6.04
CA SER A 5 -12.50 -22.70 -4.95
C SER A 5 -11.55 -21.76 -4.23
N ARG A 6 -10.86 -20.85 -4.95
CA ARG A 6 -10.08 -19.76 -4.35
C ARG A 6 -10.97 -18.83 -3.51
N ARG A 7 -12.15 -18.49 -4.01
CA ARG A 7 -13.15 -17.66 -3.31
C ARG A 7 -13.61 -18.27 -1.99
N ARG A 8 -14.01 -19.54 -1.98
CA ARG A 8 -14.40 -20.24 -0.74
C ARG A 8 -13.27 -20.30 0.31
N ARG A 9 -12.00 -20.36 -0.12
CA ARG A 9 -10.86 -20.32 0.80
C ARG A 9 -10.63 -18.92 1.36
N ARG A 10 -10.90 -17.86 0.61
CA ARG A 10 -10.78 -16.46 1.06
C ARG A 10 -11.85 -16.09 2.05
N GLU A 11 -13.10 -16.49 1.82
CA GLU A 11 -14.21 -16.28 2.76
C GLU A 11 -13.96 -16.98 4.11
N ARG A 12 -13.38 -18.20 4.09
CA ARG A 12 -13.01 -18.97 5.29
C ARG A 12 -11.85 -18.40 6.12
N ARG A 13 -11.12 -17.41 5.60
CA ARG A 13 -10.03 -16.72 6.35
C ARG A 13 -10.54 -15.59 7.24
N SER A 14 -11.83 -15.28 7.16
CA SER A 14 -12.48 -14.36 8.09
C SER A 14 -12.81 -15.09 9.40
N ARG A 15 -12.32 -14.55 10.51
CA ARG A 15 -12.69 -14.94 11.87
C ARG A 15 -13.65 -13.90 12.43
N PRO A 16 -14.60 -14.30 13.29
CA PRO A 16 -15.46 -13.34 13.98
C PRO A 16 -14.61 -12.33 14.76
N GLY A 17 -15.03 -11.07 14.71
CA GLY A 17 -14.41 -9.99 15.45
C GLY A 17 -14.58 -10.20 16.96
N ASN A 18 -13.73 -9.57 17.76
CA ASN A 18 -13.84 -9.62 19.21
C ASN A 18 -14.70 -8.49 19.80
N GLY A 19 -15.44 -7.74 18.96
CA GLY A 19 -16.24 -6.58 19.39
C GLY A 19 -15.43 -5.36 19.82
N GLY A 20 -14.10 -5.34 19.62
CA GLY A 20 -13.26 -4.22 20.01
C GLY A 20 -13.61 -2.93 19.27
N ALA A 21 -13.47 -1.79 19.95
CA ALA A 21 -13.67 -0.48 19.34
C ALA A 21 -12.58 -0.17 18.31
N LEU A 22 -12.96 0.51 17.23
CA LEU A 22 -12.04 1.05 16.23
C LEU A 22 -11.14 2.08 16.91
N LYS A 23 -9.83 1.79 16.93
CA LYS A 23 -8.84 2.71 17.49
C LYS A 23 -8.66 3.91 16.57
N ASP A 24 -8.59 5.10 17.16
CA ASP A 24 -8.29 6.33 16.44
C ASP A 24 -7.00 6.22 15.61
N PHE A 25 -7.02 6.89 14.47
CA PHE A 25 -5.88 6.94 13.57
C PHE A 25 -4.89 8.01 14.04
N ARG A 26 -3.71 7.57 14.52
CA ARG A 26 -2.65 8.47 15.00
C ARG A 26 -1.70 8.84 13.86
N TRP A 27 -1.12 10.04 13.89
CA TRP A 27 -0.31 10.56 12.78
C TRP A 27 0.97 9.77 12.50
N TRP A 28 1.54 9.09 13.50
CA TRP A 28 2.69 8.18 13.31
C TRP A 28 2.29 6.82 12.71
N GLN A 29 1.00 6.45 12.74
CA GLN A 29 0.51 5.21 12.11
C GLN A 29 0.42 5.29 10.59
N LEU A 30 0.64 6.48 10.06
CA LEU A 30 0.58 6.86 8.67
C LEU A 30 1.47 6.00 7.73
N PHE A 31 2.55 5.41 8.23
CA PHE A 31 3.46 4.57 7.43
C PHE A 31 3.13 3.08 7.46
N HIS A 32 2.36 2.61 8.44
CA HIS A 32 2.14 1.17 8.68
C HIS A 32 0.67 0.79 8.90
N ARG A 33 -0.26 1.74 8.82
CA ARG A 33 -1.70 1.51 8.96
C ARG A 33 -2.44 2.28 7.89
N THR A 34 -3.36 1.63 7.20
CA THR A 34 -4.31 2.30 6.31
C THR A 34 -5.73 1.96 6.73
N LEU A 35 -6.59 2.97 6.74
CA LEU A 35 -7.98 2.86 7.14
C LEU A 35 -8.87 3.33 5.99
N PHE A 36 -9.82 2.49 5.59
CA PHE A 36 -10.79 2.78 4.53
C PHE A 36 -12.22 2.72 5.06
N PHE A 37 -13.12 3.50 4.49
CA PHE A 37 -14.52 3.57 4.85
C PHE A 37 -15.41 3.26 3.66
N LEU A 38 -16.53 2.59 3.94
CA LEU A 38 -17.60 2.31 3.00
C LEU A 38 -18.94 2.55 3.72
N ASP A 39 -19.71 3.48 3.19
CA ASP A 39 -21.05 3.76 3.67
C ASP A 39 -22.04 2.93 2.84
N LEU A 40 -22.79 2.01 3.49
CA LEU A 40 -23.79 1.15 2.85
C LEU A 40 -25.19 1.47 3.38
N PRO A 41 -26.22 1.46 2.53
CA PRO A 41 -27.60 1.59 2.99
C PRO A 41 -27.97 0.36 3.83
N ASP A 42 -28.47 0.60 5.02
CA ASP A 42 -28.94 -0.44 5.93
C ASP A 42 -30.39 -0.84 5.60
N THR A 43 -30.70 -2.11 5.83
CA THR A 43 -32.03 -2.70 5.80
C THR A 43 -33.07 -1.97 6.65
N GLY A 44 -32.64 -1.20 7.66
CA GLY A 44 -33.50 -0.47 8.60
C GLY A 44 -33.84 0.99 8.28
N ARG A 45 -33.40 1.55 7.13
CA ARG A 45 -33.46 2.99 6.73
C ARG A 45 -32.32 3.88 7.28
N GLY A 46 -31.21 3.29 7.71
CA GLY A 46 -29.98 4.00 8.08
C GLY A 46 -28.87 3.88 7.03
N VAL A 47 -27.76 4.56 7.25
CA VAL A 47 -26.50 4.31 6.55
C VAL A 47 -25.54 3.70 7.56
N SER A 48 -25.14 2.44 7.34
CA SER A 48 -24.12 1.77 8.15
C SER A 48 -22.74 2.09 7.60
N ARG A 49 -21.83 2.52 8.48
CA ARG A 49 -20.45 2.81 8.11
C ARG A 49 -19.55 1.62 8.40
N TYR A 50 -19.10 0.98 7.34
CA TYR A 50 -18.05 -0.04 7.42
C TYR A 50 -16.68 0.62 7.38
N ALA A 51 -15.78 0.18 8.26
CA ALA A 51 -14.38 0.55 8.21
C ALA A 51 -13.50 -0.69 8.06
N VAL A 52 -12.52 -0.60 7.16
CA VAL A 52 -11.51 -1.64 6.93
C VAL A 52 -10.17 -1.09 7.37
N ASP A 53 -9.67 -1.63 8.49
CA ASP A 53 -8.39 -1.26 9.07
C ASP A 53 -7.34 -2.30 8.66
N VAL A 54 -6.29 -1.85 7.98
CA VAL A 54 -5.21 -2.71 7.50
C VAL A 54 -3.89 -2.25 8.11
N HIS A 55 -3.29 -3.13 8.90
CA HIS A 55 -1.94 -2.97 9.40
C HIS A 55 -0.95 -3.55 8.39
N HIS A 56 -0.17 -2.68 7.77
CA HIS A 56 1.02 -3.04 6.99
C HIS A 56 2.17 -3.32 7.95
N ALA A 57 1.99 -4.28 8.87
CA ALA A 57 3.15 -4.78 9.61
C ALA A 57 4.15 -5.31 8.58
N VAL A 58 5.33 -4.70 8.56
CA VAL A 58 6.56 -5.28 8.06
C VAL A 58 6.86 -6.37 9.07
N ASP A 59 6.31 -7.54 8.82
CA ASP A 59 6.14 -8.65 9.77
C ASP A 59 7.47 -9.35 10.12
N GLU A 60 8.59 -8.65 9.99
CA GLU A 60 9.95 -9.19 10.13
C GLU A 60 10.75 -8.52 11.25
N ILE A 61 10.26 -7.42 11.85
CA ILE A 61 10.97 -6.73 12.96
C ILE A 61 10.53 -7.21 14.35
N ASP A 62 9.49 -8.06 14.46
CA ASP A 62 8.93 -8.50 15.75
C ASP A 62 9.02 -10.02 15.99
N ASP A 63 9.88 -10.73 15.24
CA ASP A 63 10.02 -12.20 15.38
C ASP A 63 10.98 -12.63 16.50
N THR A 64 11.59 -11.70 17.23
CA THR A 64 12.58 -12.04 18.27
C THR A 64 12.03 -12.09 19.69
N THR A 65 10.77 -11.74 19.98
CA THR A 65 10.36 -11.60 21.40
C THR A 65 8.94 -12.02 21.79
N THR A 66 8.13 -12.64 20.92
CA THR A 66 6.83 -13.19 21.40
C THR A 66 6.40 -14.47 20.67
N LYS A 67 7.09 -15.58 20.95
CA LYS A 67 6.53 -16.92 20.72
C LYS A 67 5.36 -17.13 21.69
N GLY A 68 4.12 -16.93 21.23
CA GLY A 68 2.92 -17.36 21.95
C GLY A 68 1.72 -16.41 22.01
N ARG A 69 1.80 -15.21 21.44
CA ARG A 69 0.65 -14.30 21.37
C ARG A 69 -0.10 -14.52 20.04
N ASP A 70 -1.39 -14.80 20.13
CA ASP A 70 -2.29 -15.00 18.99
C ASP A 70 -2.10 -13.84 18.00
N LYS A 71 -1.50 -14.12 16.83
CA LYS A 71 -1.07 -13.11 15.88
C LYS A 71 -2.33 -12.37 15.41
N THR A 72 -2.47 -11.11 15.80
CA THR A 72 -3.65 -10.34 15.43
C THR A 72 -3.66 -10.18 13.91
N PRO A 73 -4.69 -10.68 13.20
CA PRO A 73 -4.71 -10.62 11.76
C PRO A 73 -4.61 -9.17 11.28
N PRO A 74 -3.84 -8.88 10.22
CA PRO A 74 -3.53 -7.52 9.82
C PRO A 74 -4.75 -6.77 9.27
N VAL A 75 -5.86 -7.44 8.94
CA VAL A 75 -7.09 -6.81 8.45
C VAL A 75 -8.20 -6.94 9.51
N GLY A 76 -8.80 -5.81 9.89
CA GLY A 76 -9.99 -5.74 10.73
C GLY A 76 -11.15 -5.06 10.00
N LEU A 77 -12.33 -5.67 10.05
CA LEU A 77 -13.59 -5.08 9.59
C LEU A 77 -14.38 -4.57 10.79
N TYR A 78 -14.84 -3.33 10.69
CA TYR A 78 -15.64 -2.66 11.71
C TYR A 78 -16.95 -2.20 11.11
N LEU A 79 -18.02 -2.28 11.89
CA LEU A 79 -19.35 -1.74 11.61
C LEU A 79 -19.63 -0.69 12.67
N ASP A 80 -19.82 0.56 12.24
CA ASP A 80 -20.12 1.71 13.12
C ASP A 80 -19.13 1.82 14.30
N GLY A 81 -17.86 1.52 14.03
CA GLY A 81 -16.77 1.57 15.00
C GLY A 81 -16.58 0.31 15.84
N VAL A 82 -17.40 -0.74 15.68
CA VAL A 82 -17.28 -2.00 16.41
C VAL A 82 -16.72 -3.10 15.52
N GLN A 83 -15.70 -3.83 15.99
CA GLN A 83 -15.06 -4.86 15.18
C GLN A 83 -15.96 -6.10 15.02
N VAL A 84 -16.31 -6.38 13.76
CA VAL A 84 -17.18 -7.49 13.38
C VAL A 84 -16.43 -8.67 12.76
N ALA A 85 -15.26 -8.43 12.15
CA ALA A 85 -14.43 -9.50 11.60
C ALA A 85 -12.94 -9.17 11.64
N ARG A 86 -12.12 -10.23 11.61
CA ARG A 86 -10.66 -10.17 11.47
C ARG A 86 -10.19 -11.17 10.43
N ALA A 87 -9.20 -10.81 9.63
CA ALA A 87 -8.72 -11.70 8.58
C ALA A 87 -7.28 -11.43 8.13
N GLU A 88 -6.72 -12.43 7.45
CA GLU A 88 -5.45 -12.33 6.76
C GLU A 88 -5.68 -12.15 5.25
N PRO A 89 -5.06 -11.14 4.62
CA PRO A 89 -5.16 -10.93 3.18
C PRO A 89 -4.39 -12.03 2.42
N PRO A 90 -4.82 -12.42 1.22
CA PRO A 90 -6.03 -11.97 0.53
C PRO A 90 -7.30 -12.58 1.14
N VAL A 91 -8.32 -11.74 1.39
CA VAL A 91 -9.60 -12.10 2.01
C VAL A 91 -10.76 -11.38 1.31
N ASP A 92 -11.91 -12.08 1.24
CA ASP A 92 -13.18 -11.51 0.83
C ASP A 92 -14.05 -11.39 2.09
N LEU A 93 -14.36 -10.17 2.50
CA LEU A 93 -15.13 -9.86 3.71
C LEU A 93 -16.61 -9.65 3.33
N PRO A 94 -17.54 -10.46 3.83
CA PRO A 94 -18.95 -10.32 3.49
C PRO A 94 -19.54 -9.04 4.10
N VAL A 95 -20.28 -8.28 3.30
CA VAL A 95 -21.04 -7.09 3.74
C VAL A 95 -22.42 -7.07 3.07
N PRO A 96 -23.43 -6.38 3.63
CA PRO A 96 -24.73 -6.26 2.98
C PRO A 96 -24.62 -5.75 1.54
N GLY A 97 -25.31 -6.42 0.62
CA GLY A 97 -25.29 -6.06 -0.81
C GLY A 97 -24.02 -6.47 -1.57
N GLY A 98 -23.06 -7.17 -0.96
CA GLY A 98 -21.83 -7.55 -1.66
C GLY A 98 -20.75 -8.20 -0.79
N ARG A 99 -19.51 -7.87 -1.10
CA ARG A 99 -18.30 -8.25 -0.35
C ARG A 99 -17.23 -7.19 -0.54
N ILE A 100 -16.35 -7.04 0.44
CA ILE A 100 -15.16 -6.22 0.33
C ILE A 100 -13.98 -7.14 0.05
N GLU A 101 -13.35 -6.98 -1.11
CA GLU A 101 -12.17 -7.75 -1.48
C GLU A 101 -10.90 -7.00 -1.05
N VAL A 102 -10.10 -7.65 -0.20
CA VAL A 102 -8.87 -7.09 0.35
C VAL A 102 -7.69 -7.96 -0.05
N ALA A 103 -6.71 -7.40 -0.74
CA ALA A 103 -5.46 -8.10 -1.07
C ALA A 103 -4.25 -7.20 -0.83
N LYS A 104 -3.14 -7.82 -0.42
CA LYS A 104 -1.83 -7.19 -0.23
C LYS A 104 -0.83 -7.81 -1.20
N GLY A 105 0.04 -6.98 -1.77
CA GLY A 105 1.23 -7.37 -2.53
C GLY A 105 2.50 -6.82 -1.89
N ALA A 106 3.65 -7.00 -2.56
CA ALA A 106 4.97 -6.60 -2.06
C ALA A 106 5.05 -5.09 -1.72
N TYR A 107 4.32 -4.26 -2.46
CA TYR A 107 4.34 -2.81 -2.32
C TYR A 107 3.14 -2.23 -1.57
N GLY A 108 2.34 -3.04 -0.88
CA GLY A 108 1.17 -2.60 -0.11
C GLY A 108 -0.16 -3.24 -0.56
N LEU A 109 -1.28 -2.55 -0.31
CA LEU A 109 -2.60 -3.02 -0.74
C LEU A 109 -2.71 -3.02 -2.27
N THR A 110 -3.11 -4.16 -2.82
CA THR A 110 -3.31 -4.39 -4.26
C THR A 110 -4.77 -4.57 -4.63
N ARG A 111 -5.67 -4.75 -3.65
CA ARG A 111 -7.12 -4.80 -3.85
C ARG A 111 -7.84 -4.29 -2.59
N MET A 112 -8.81 -3.40 -2.78
CA MET A 112 -9.63 -2.78 -1.73
C MET A 112 -10.90 -2.19 -2.37
N HIS A 113 -11.82 -3.06 -2.82
CA HIS A 113 -13.07 -2.65 -3.45
C HIS A 113 -14.26 -3.39 -2.87
N HIS A 114 -15.39 -2.72 -2.82
CA HIS A 114 -16.68 -3.31 -2.59
C HIS A 114 -17.24 -3.85 -3.91
N VAL A 115 -17.38 -5.16 -3.99
CA VAL A 115 -18.01 -5.84 -5.13
C VAL A 115 -19.46 -6.13 -4.75
N THR A 116 -20.39 -5.42 -5.39
CA THR A 116 -21.83 -5.64 -5.20
C THR A 116 -22.24 -7.02 -5.72
N GLN A 117 -23.41 -7.51 -5.32
CA GLN A 117 -23.95 -8.78 -5.85
C GLN A 117 -24.13 -8.77 -7.37
N GLY A 118 -24.42 -7.59 -7.96
CA GLY A 118 -24.51 -7.40 -9.41
C GLY A 118 -23.16 -7.32 -10.13
N GLY A 119 -22.04 -7.44 -9.42
CA GLY A 119 -20.70 -7.36 -9.99
C GLY A 119 -20.15 -5.95 -10.15
N THR A 120 -20.93 -4.91 -9.85
CA THR A 120 -20.43 -3.53 -9.83
C THR A 120 -19.40 -3.36 -8.72
N GLU A 121 -18.19 -2.96 -9.09
CA GLU A 121 -17.11 -2.64 -8.16
C GLU A 121 -17.19 -1.17 -7.74
N ARG A 122 -16.96 -0.88 -6.46
CA ARG A 122 -16.88 0.47 -5.92
C ARG A 122 -15.68 0.58 -4.99
N THR A 123 -14.84 1.58 -5.23
CA THR A 123 -13.66 1.81 -4.40
C THR A 123 -14.04 2.43 -3.05
N LEU A 124 -13.39 1.98 -1.97
CA LEU A 124 -13.61 2.52 -0.64
C LEU A 124 -12.93 3.88 -0.46
N VAL A 125 -13.49 4.72 0.41
CA VAL A 125 -12.95 6.06 0.68
C VAL A 125 -11.84 5.97 1.73
N PRO A 126 -10.60 6.40 1.42
CA PRO A 126 -9.52 6.40 2.40
C PRO A 126 -9.77 7.42 3.51
N HIS A 127 -9.36 7.10 4.74
CA HIS A 127 -9.48 8.00 5.88
C HIS A 127 -8.71 9.30 5.64
N ARG A 128 -9.24 10.42 6.15
CA ARG A 128 -8.66 11.74 5.91
C ARG A 128 -7.22 11.86 6.42
N LEU A 129 -6.90 11.24 7.55
CA LEU A 129 -5.58 11.38 8.16
C LEU A 129 -4.51 10.45 7.55
N THR A 130 -4.87 9.51 6.68
CA THR A 130 -3.87 8.61 6.06
C THR A 130 -3.12 9.33 4.92
N LEU A 131 -1.97 8.79 4.52
CA LEU A 131 -1.21 9.31 3.37
C LEU A 131 -2.07 9.31 2.09
N GLU A 132 -2.84 8.26 1.88
CA GLU A 132 -3.73 8.11 0.73
C GLU A 132 -4.80 9.19 0.73
N GLY A 133 -5.44 9.44 1.88
CA GLY A 133 -6.44 10.50 2.01
C GLY A 133 -5.88 11.91 1.83
N ARG A 134 -4.66 12.17 2.32
CA ARG A 134 -3.96 13.45 2.10
C ARG A 134 -3.54 13.63 0.65
N ARG A 135 -2.97 12.60 0.03
CA ARG A 135 -2.50 12.63 -1.35
C ARG A 135 -3.65 12.76 -2.35
N ALA A 136 -4.77 12.09 -2.09
CA ALA A 136 -5.99 12.19 -2.90
C ALA A 136 -6.64 13.58 -2.81
N ARG A 137 -6.53 14.28 -1.67
CA ARG A 137 -6.93 15.69 -1.58
C ARG A 137 -5.95 16.60 -2.30
N LEU A 138 -4.65 16.42 -2.12
CA LEU A 138 -3.64 17.19 -2.84
C LEU A 138 -3.83 17.10 -4.37
N GLY A 139 -4.14 15.90 -4.89
CA GLY A 139 -4.42 15.70 -6.30
C GLY A 139 -5.69 16.41 -6.79
N ARG A 140 -6.75 16.45 -5.97
CA ARG A 140 -8.01 17.12 -6.30
C ARG A 140 -7.95 18.63 -6.15
N ASP A 141 -7.41 19.10 -5.03
CA ASP A 141 -7.39 20.52 -4.66
C ASP A 141 -6.29 21.28 -5.43
N HIS A 142 -5.18 20.61 -5.75
CA HIS A 142 -4.01 21.23 -6.40
C HIS A 142 -3.40 20.34 -7.49
N PRO A 143 -4.09 20.10 -8.62
CA PRO A 143 -3.66 19.15 -9.65
C PRO A 143 -2.31 19.51 -10.30
N ARG A 144 -2.01 20.81 -10.47
CA ARG A 144 -0.74 21.29 -11.02
C ARG A 144 0.44 21.00 -10.10
N LEU A 145 0.28 21.29 -8.81
CA LEU A 145 1.29 21.04 -7.79
C LEU A 145 1.57 19.53 -7.67
N SER A 146 0.51 18.72 -7.68
CA SER A 146 0.64 17.26 -7.68
C SER A 146 1.44 16.74 -8.87
N ARG A 147 1.23 17.29 -10.08
CA ARG A 147 1.98 16.91 -11.27
C ARG A 147 3.45 17.33 -11.17
N LEU A 148 3.71 18.53 -10.68
CA LEU A 148 5.08 19.02 -10.48
C LEU A 148 5.86 18.15 -9.50
N ILE A 149 5.27 17.81 -8.35
CA ILE A 149 5.88 16.93 -7.36
C ILE A 149 6.24 15.57 -7.98
N GLY A 150 5.32 15.00 -8.78
CA GLY A 150 5.58 13.76 -9.51
C GLY A 150 6.75 13.85 -10.49
N ILE A 151 6.82 14.92 -11.29
CA ILE A 151 7.93 15.16 -12.24
C ILE A 151 9.25 15.32 -11.49
N VAL A 152 9.27 16.14 -10.44
CA VAL A 152 10.47 16.38 -9.62
C VAL A 152 10.96 15.07 -9.00
N ALA A 153 10.07 14.24 -8.46
CA ALA A 153 10.43 12.93 -7.94
C ALA A 153 11.05 12.01 -9.00
N ILE A 154 10.51 12.00 -10.23
CA ILE A 154 11.09 11.23 -11.35
C ILE A 154 12.49 11.74 -11.71
N VAL A 155 12.66 13.06 -11.86
CA VAL A 155 13.95 13.66 -12.18
C VAL A 155 15.00 13.32 -11.12
N ILE A 156 14.64 13.45 -9.84
CA ILE A 156 15.49 13.07 -8.71
C ILE A 156 15.90 11.59 -8.81
N LEU A 157 14.95 10.70 -9.08
CA LEU A 157 15.21 9.26 -9.18
C LEU A 157 16.15 8.94 -10.34
N LEU A 158 15.97 9.60 -11.49
CA LEU A 158 16.86 9.46 -12.64
C LEU A 158 18.27 9.98 -12.35
N VAL A 159 18.38 11.15 -11.71
CA VAL A 159 19.67 11.73 -11.31
C VAL A 159 20.37 10.80 -10.32
N GLY A 160 19.66 10.35 -9.27
CA GLY A 160 20.19 9.41 -8.30
C GLY A 160 20.65 8.09 -8.94
N LEU A 161 19.91 7.58 -9.93
CA LEU A 161 20.29 6.39 -10.68
C LEU A 161 21.56 6.62 -11.52
N VAL A 162 21.66 7.74 -12.24
CA VAL A 162 22.85 8.10 -13.03
C VAL A 162 24.08 8.26 -12.15
N LEU A 163 23.92 8.75 -10.91
CA LEU A 163 25.02 8.86 -9.94
C LEU A 163 25.38 7.51 -9.29
N ALA A 164 24.38 6.68 -9.00
CA ALA A 164 24.57 5.40 -8.32
C ALA A 164 25.17 4.33 -9.24
N VAL A 165 24.85 4.33 -10.54
CA VAL A 165 25.33 3.32 -11.49
C VAL A 165 26.86 3.28 -11.60
N PRO A 166 27.57 4.40 -11.83
CA PRO A 166 29.04 4.40 -11.85
C PRO A 166 29.66 3.95 -10.53
N GLN A 167 29.09 4.34 -9.39
CA GLN A 167 29.56 3.94 -8.06
C GLN A 167 29.39 2.43 -7.83
N ALA A 168 28.25 1.88 -8.23
CA ALA A 168 28.01 0.43 -8.16
C ALA A 168 28.95 -0.33 -9.11
N LEU A 169 29.20 0.21 -10.30
CA LEU A 169 30.11 -0.39 -11.28
C LEU A 169 31.55 -0.43 -10.74
N GLU A 170 32.02 0.64 -10.10
CA GLU A 170 33.33 0.69 -9.45
C GLU A 170 33.44 -0.41 -8.37
N ILE A 171 32.46 -0.54 -7.48
CA ILE A 171 32.44 -1.59 -6.45
C ILE A 171 32.50 -2.98 -7.08
N VAL A 172 31.70 -3.24 -8.12
CA VAL A 172 31.65 -4.55 -8.80
C VAL A 172 32.94 -4.87 -9.53
N THR A 173 33.57 -3.87 -10.18
CA THR A 173 34.81 -4.06 -10.95
C THR A 173 36.06 -4.16 -10.07
N GLN A 174 35.97 -3.84 -8.78
CA GLN A 174 37.04 -4.05 -7.80
C GLN A 174 37.06 -5.46 -7.21
N ILE A 175 36.04 -6.28 -7.44
CA ILE A 175 35.97 -7.66 -6.96
C ILE A 175 36.90 -8.54 -7.83
N GLU A 176 37.86 -9.26 -7.22
CA GLU A 176 38.89 -10.05 -7.92
C GLU A 176 38.40 -10.81 -9.18
N PRO A 177 37.39 -11.70 -9.10
CA PRO A 177 36.94 -12.48 -10.26
C PRO A 177 36.35 -11.66 -11.42
N VAL A 178 35.94 -10.40 -11.16
CA VAL A 178 35.43 -9.47 -12.19
C VAL A 178 36.56 -8.59 -12.72
N ALA A 179 37.42 -8.09 -11.83
CA ALA A 179 38.58 -7.27 -12.17
C ALA A 179 39.50 -8.00 -13.17
N GLU A 180 39.71 -9.31 -12.97
CA GLU A 180 40.51 -10.15 -13.86
C GLU A 180 39.95 -10.29 -15.28
N ARG A 181 38.63 -10.12 -15.46
CA ARG A 181 37.94 -10.33 -16.75
C ARG A 181 37.67 -9.05 -17.52
N VAL A 182 37.40 -7.95 -16.82
CA VAL A 182 36.90 -6.70 -17.42
C VAL A 182 37.79 -5.49 -17.10
N GLY A 183 38.79 -5.65 -16.23
CA GLY A 183 39.61 -4.57 -15.70
C GLY A 183 38.92 -3.79 -14.57
N THR A 184 39.67 -2.89 -13.94
CA THR A 184 39.14 -2.04 -12.86
C THR A 184 38.58 -0.73 -13.43
N PHE A 185 37.38 -0.36 -12.99
CA PHE A 185 36.77 0.93 -13.32
C PHE A 185 36.82 1.84 -12.10
N ARG A 186 37.30 3.06 -12.27
CA ARG A 186 37.26 4.10 -11.23
C ARG A 186 36.25 5.15 -11.65
N SER A 187 35.26 5.43 -10.80
CA SER A 187 34.28 6.46 -11.09
C SER A 187 34.98 7.82 -11.23
N PRO A 188 34.76 8.56 -12.34
CA PRO A 188 35.27 9.92 -12.47
C PRO A 188 34.54 10.92 -11.57
N ILE A 189 33.43 10.50 -10.95
CA ILE A 189 32.57 11.34 -10.11
C ILE A 189 32.78 10.93 -8.64
N SER A 190 33.61 11.68 -7.92
CA SER A 190 33.76 11.56 -6.47
C SER A 190 32.80 12.51 -5.77
N LEU A 191 31.69 11.98 -5.25
CA LEU A 191 30.77 12.76 -4.43
C LEU A 191 31.27 12.82 -2.98
N PRO A 192 31.27 14.01 -2.34
CA PRO A 192 31.55 14.10 -0.91
C PRO A 192 30.48 13.35 -0.11
N ALA A 193 30.84 12.83 1.07
CA ALA A 193 29.98 11.94 1.85
C ALA A 193 28.56 12.50 2.10
N TRP A 194 28.45 13.81 2.35
CA TRP A 194 27.15 14.47 2.55
C TRP A 194 26.25 14.44 1.31
N ALA A 195 26.83 14.49 0.10
CA ALA A 195 26.09 14.45 -1.16
C ALA A 195 25.57 13.03 -1.46
N ASN A 196 26.34 11.99 -1.10
CA ASN A 196 25.86 10.61 -1.17
C ASN A 196 24.68 10.38 -0.22
N VAL A 197 24.78 10.82 1.04
CA VAL A 197 23.68 10.71 2.01
C VAL A 197 22.44 11.46 1.53
N THR A 198 22.62 12.68 0.99
CA THR A 198 21.51 13.46 0.44
C THR A 198 20.85 12.72 -0.73
N THR A 199 21.62 12.15 -1.65
CA THR A 199 21.08 11.39 -2.80
C THR A 199 20.25 10.19 -2.35
N ILE A 200 20.71 9.47 -1.32
CA ILE A 200 19.97 8.34 -0.74
C ILE A 200 18.64 8.83 -0.13
N VAL A 201 18.68 9.87 0.72
CA VAL A 201 17.48 10.40 1.38
C VAL A 201 16.46 10.90 0.36
N VAL A 202 16.91 11.68 -0.62
CA VAL A 202 16.03 12.24 -1.66
C VAL A 202 15.52 11.12 -2.58
N GLY A 203 16.33 10.08 -2.85
CA GLY A 203 15.90 8.87 -3.55
C GLY A 203 14.78 8.12 -2.81
N ILE A 204 14.89 7.95 -1.49
CA ILE A 204 13.84 7.33 -0.65
C ILE A 204 12.56 8.16 -0.70
N LEU A 205 12.66 9.49 -0.58
CA LEU A 205 11.51 10.39 -0.67
C LEU A 205 10.83 10.31 -2.04
N ALA A 206 11.60 10.31 -3.13
CA ALA A 206 11.10 10.17 -4.49
C ALA A 206 10.42 8.81 -4.72
N ALA A 207 11.02 7.72 -4.24
CA ALA A 207 10.42 6.39 -4.29
C ALA A 207 9.11 6.32 -3.49
N THR A 208 9.06 6.98 -2.32
CA THR A 208 7.86 7.06 -1.50
C THR A 208 6.75 7.82 -2.23
N GLU A 209 7.03 8.98 -2.82
CA GLU A 209 6.04 9.72 -3.62
C GLU A 209 5.57 8.90 -4.82
N ARG A 210 6.46 8.15 -5.49
CA ARG A 210 6.07 7.28 -6.60
C ARG A 210 5.16 6.14 -6.13
N ALA A 211 5.48 5.51 -5.00
CA ALA A 211 4.65 4.46 -4.40
C ALA A 211 3.26 5.00 -4.02
N LEU A 212 3.19 6.20 -3.43
CA LEU A 212 1.92 6.87 -3.09
C LEU A 212 1.13 7.28 -4.34
N THR A 213 1.80 7.78 -5.38
CA THR A 213 1.17 8.16 -6.65
C THR A 213 0.60 6.96 -7.38
N LEU A 214 1.35 5.84 -7.43
CA LEU A 214 0.87 4.58 -8.01
C LEU A 214 -0.31 4.01 -7.22
N ARG A 215 -0.24 4.00 -5.89
CA ARG A 215 -1.35 3.59 -5.04
C ARG A 215 -2.59 4.46 -5.25
N SER A 216 -2.41 5.78 -5.38
CA SER A 216 -3.51 6.72 -5.62
C SER A 216 -4.11 6.60 -7.01
N HIS A 217 -3.30 6.47 -8.07
CA HIS A 217 -3.82 6.23 -9.42
C HIS A 217 -4.54 4.90 -9.49
N TRP A 218 -4.00 3.84 -8.90
CA TRP A 218 -4.73 2.57 -8.81
C TRP A 218 -6.06 2.70 -8.04
N LEU A 219 -6.11 3.54 -6.99
CA LEU A 219 -7.35 3.84 -6.26
C LEU A 219 -8.40 4.58 -7.13
N ILE A 220 -7.98 5.27 -8.18
CA ILE A 220 -8.82 6.12 -9.05
C ILE A 220 -9.12 5.43 -10.39
N ASP A 221 -8.15 4.71 -10.98
CA ASP A 221 -8.21 4.07 -12.30
C ASP A 221 -8.73 2.62 -12.25
N ALA A 222 -8.94 2.04 -11.05
CA ALA A 222 -9.63 0.75 -10.93
C ALA A 222 -11.04 0.78 -11.54
N ASP A 223 -11.63 1.96 -11.69
CA ASP A 223 -12.90 2.17 -12.41
C ASP A 223 -12.77 1.91 -13.93
N THR A 224 -11.57 1.94 -14.52
CA THR A 224 -11.37 1.97 -16.00
C THR A 224 -10.64 0.74 -16.56
N LEU A 225 -9.69 0.14 -15.82
CA LEU A 225 -8.86 -0.97 -16.34
C LEU A 225 -9.57 -2.32 -16.44
N TRP A 226 -10.75 -2.48 -15.84
CA TRP A 226 -11.50 -3.74 -15.87
C TRP A 226 -12.59 -3.79 -16.95
N THR A 227 -13.16 -2.66 -17.35
CA THR A 227 -14.12 -2.63 -18.48
C THR A 227 -13.48 -2.95 -19.82
N SER A 228 -12.15 -2.93 -19.94
CA SER A 228 -11.42 -3.23 -21.17
C SER A 228 -10.88 -4.67 -21.28
N LEU A 229 -11.10 -5.52 -20.26
CA LEU A 229 -10.63 -6.90 -20.22
C LEU A 229 -11.78 -7.94 -20.14
N LEU A 230 -13.02 -7.48 -20.36
CA LEU A 230 -14.22 -8.28 -20.64
C LEU A 230 -14.68 -7.98 -22.06
#